data_AF-A0A2M7KM18-F1
#
_entry.id   AF-A0A2M7KM18-F1
#
_cell.length_a   1.000
_cell.length_b   1.000
_cell.length_c   1.000
_cell.angle_alpha   90.00
_cell.angle_beta   90.00
_cell.angle_gamma   90.00
#
_symmetry.space_group_name_H-M   'P 1'
#
loop_
_entity.id
_entity.type
_entity.pdbx_description
1 polymer ?
#
loop_
_entity_poly.entity_id
_entity_poly.type
_entity_poly.pdbx_seq_one_letter_code
_entity_poly.pdbx_strand_id
1 'polypeptide(L)'
;MASPMLAEVVERADRLALDEQLSLVACLVERARRGLLSKPPRRRWREIRGLAAPPLCGEDAQQWVSRSRREDDELRQARLGRSA
;
A
#
# COMPACT_ATOMS: atom_id res chain seq x y z
N MET A 1 -20.18 10.01 21.96
CA MET A 1 -20.97 8.87 22.49
C MET A 1 -20.16 7.62 22.24
N ALA A 2 -19.80 6.87 23.30
CA ALA A 2 -19.09 5.60 23.13
C ALA A 2 -19.95 4.66 22.27
N SER A 3 -19.31 3.90 21.38
CA SER A 3 -20.02 2.91 20.56
C SER A 3 -20.77 1.94 21.47
N PRO A 4 -22.03 1.55 21.18
CA PRO A 4 -22.79 0.62 22.02
C PRO A 4 -22.04 -0.71 22.24
N MET A 5 -21.27 -1.14 21.24
CA MET A 5 -20.41 -2.32 21.33
C MET A 5 -19.27 -2.15 22.35
N LEU A 6 -18.70 -0.94 22.48
CA LEU A 6 -17.64 -0.68 23.46
C LEU A 6 -18.19 -0.73 24.89
N ALA A 7 -19.41 -0.23 25.11
CA ALA A 7 -20.07 -0.29 26.41
C ALA A 7 -20.33 -1.74 26.84
N GLU A 8 -20.78 -2.61 25.93
CA GLU A 8 -20.98 -4.04 26.20
C GLU A 8 -19.67 -4.76 26.56
N VAL A 9 -18.56 -4.43 25.89
CA VAL A 9 -17.26 -5.00 26.19
C VAL A 9 -16.77 -4.58 27.58
N VAL A 10 -16.99 -3.33 27.97
CA VAL A 10 -16.64 -2.82 29.31
C VAL A 10 -17.47 -3.55 30.37
N GLU A 11 -18.78 -3.64 30.18
CA GLU A 11 -19.67 -4.33 31.14
C GLU A 11 -19.29 -5.81 31.33
N ARG A 12 -18.85 -6.49 30.26
CA ARG A 12 -18.37 -7.87 30.35
C ARG A 12 -17.00 -7.96 31.03
N ALA A 13 -16.11 -7.01 30.79
CA ALA A 13 -14.80 -6.97 31.42
C ALA A 13 -14.91 -6.78 32.94
N ASP A 14 -15.88 -5.99 33.41
CA ASP A 14 -16.13 -5.76 34.83
C ASP A 14 -16.57 -7.03 35.59
N ARG A 15 -17.09 -8.04 34.88
CA ARG A 15 -17.48 -9.34 35.46
C ARG A 15 -16.33 -10.33 35.62
N LEU A 16 -15.16 -10.03 35.03
CA LEU A 16 -13.96 -10.86 35.11
C LEU A 16 -13.23 -10.65 36.43
N ALA A 17 -12.47 -11.66 36.85
CA ALA A 17 -11.53 -11.50 37.96
C ALA A 17 -10.38 -10.54 37.56
N LEU A 18 -9.70 -9.94 38.55
CA LEU A 18 -8.69 -8.91 38.31
C LEU A 18 -7.54 -9.39 37.41
N ASP A 19 -7.10 -10.64 37.57
CA ASP A 19 -6.06 -11.29 36.77
C ASP A 19 -6.49 -11.51 35.31
N GLU A 20 -7.76 -11.86 35.10
CA GLU A 20 -8.35 -11.99 33.78
C GLU A 20 -8.50 -10.62 33.09
N GLN A 21 -8.87 -9.58 33.83
CA GLN A 21 -8.91 -8.20 33.31
C GLN A 21 -7.53 -7.74 32.84
N LEU A 22 -6.48 -7.98 33.64
CA LEU A 22 -5.09 -7.66 33.26
C LEU A 22 -4.65 -8.43 32.02
N SER A 23 -5.02 -9.71 31.92
CA SER A 23 -4.73 -10.55 30.76
C SER A 23 -5.45 -10.03 29.50
N LEU A 24 -6.70 -9.59 29.63
CA LEU A 24 -7.46 -8.98 28.54
C LEU A 24 -6.80 -7.68 28.05
N VAL A 25 -6.36 -6.82 28.97
CA VAL A 25 -5.65 -5.58 28.62
C VAL A 25 -4.37 -5.89 27.84
N ALA A 26 -3.56 -6.84 28.31
CA ALA A 26 -2.33 -7.24 27.61
C ALA A 26 -2.63 -7.75 26.19
N CYS A 27 -3.66 -8.59 26.04
CA CYS A 27 -4.09 -9.12 24.74
C CYS A 27 -4.54 -8.00 23.78
N LEU A 28 -5.34 -7.05 24.26
CA LEU A 28 -5.83 -5.93 23.47
C LEU A 28 -4.67 -5.01 23.03
N VAL A 29 -3.73 -4.71 23.92
CA VAL A 29 -2.53 -3.91 23.60
C VAL A 29 -1.69 -4.60 22.53
N GLU A 30 -1.41 -5.89 22.67
CA GLU A 30 -0.63 -6.64 21.69
C GLU A 30 -1.32 -6.70 20.33
N ARG A 31 -2.64 -6.91 20.31
CA ARG A 31 -3.41 -6.89 19.07
C ARG A 31 -3.40 -5.51 18.40
N ALA A 32 -3.49 -4.43 19.17
CA ALA A 32 -3.39 -3.06 18.67
C ALA A 32 -2.01 -2.78 18.07
N ARG A 33 -0.93 -3.21 18.73
CA ARG A 33 0.44 -3.11 18.20
C ARG A 33 0.57 -3.84 16.86
N ARG A 34 0.07 -5.07 16.76
CA ARG A 34 0.08 -5.82 15.50
C ARG A 34 -0.74 -5.13 14.40
N GLY A 35 -1.89 -4.55 14.73
CA GLY A 35 -2.71 -3.78 13.79
C GLY A 35 -2.05 -2.48 13.31
N LEU A 36 -1.21 -1.85 14.14
CA LEU A 36 -0.38 -0.70 13.73
C LEU A 36 0.76 -1.14 12.80
N LEU A 37 1.35 -2.31 13.06
CA LEU A 37 2.42 -2.90 12.24
C LEU A 37 1.92 -3.58 10.95
N SER A 38 0.62 -3.87 10.83
CA SER A 38 0.05 -4.58 9.68
C SER A 38 -0.09 -3.73 8.42
N LYS A 39 0.09 -2.40 8.52
CA LYS A 39 0.35 -1.60 7.33
C LYS A 39 1.83 -1.75 7.00
N PRO A 40 2.21 -2.51 5.94
CA PRO A 40 3.59 -2.52 5.51
C PRO A 40 4.00 -1.05 5.32
N PRO A 41 5.14 -0.62 5.87
CA PRO A 41 5.59 0.75 5.67
C PRO A 41 5.58 1.01 4.17
N ARG A 42 4.94 2.10 3.75
CA ARG A 42 5.00 2.54 2.35
C ARG A 42 6.49 2.71 2.03
N ARG A 43 7.06 1.73 1.32
CA ARG A 43 8.48 1.75 0.96
C ARG A 43 8.73 3.03 0.18
N ARG A 44 9.73 3.79 0.58
CA ARG A 44 10.12 4.99 -0.17
C ARG A 44 10.73 4.50 -1.48
N TRP A 45 10.45 5.18 -2.60
CA TRP A 45 11.07 4.86 -3.91
C TRP A 45 12.61 4.76 -3.85
N ARG A 46 13.24 5.54 -2.97
CA ARG A 46 14.69 5.49 -2.72
C ARG A 46 15.17 4.14 -2.20
N GLU A 47 14.35 3.40 -1.48
CA GLU A 47 14.69 2.09 -0.89
C GLU A 47 14.68 0.95 -1.92
N ILE A 48 14.04 1.16 -3.08
CA ILE A 48 13.91 0.14 -4.13
C ILE A 48 14.67 0.48 -5.42
N ARG A 49 15.34 1.63 -5.46
CA ARG A 49 16.16 2.04 -6.62
C ARG A 49 17.31 1.05 -6.83
N GLY A 50 17.50 0.60 -8.07
CA GLY A 50 18.61 -0.29 -8.44
C GLY A 50 18.43 -1.78 -8.09
N LEU A 51 17.27 -2.19 -7.55
CA LEU A 51 16.99 -3.60 -7.27
C LEU A 51 16.61 -4.40 -8.52
N ALA A 52 16.16 -3.73 -9.58
CA ALA A 52 15.78 -4.37 -10.82
C ALA A 52 17.01 -4.60 -11.71
N ALA A 53 17.25 -5.84 -12.12
CA ALA A 53 18.24 -6.16 -13.13
C ALA A 53 17.73 -5.67 -14.51
N PRO A 54 18.51 -4.89 -15.27
CA PRO A 54 18.16 -4.52 -16.64
C PRO A 54 18.33 -5.71 -17.60
N PRO A 55 17.41 -5.94 -18.55
CA PRO A 55 16.05 -5.40 -18.63
C PRO A 55 15.05 -6.21 -17.78
N LEU A 56 14.36 -5.55 -16.84
CA LEU A 56 13.39 -6.22 -15.97
C LEU A 56 12.17 -6.77 -16.73
N CYS A 57 11.81 -6.10 -17.82
CA CYS A 57 10.61 -6.39 -18.62
C CYS A 57 10.94 -6.91 -20.03
N GLY A 58 12.14 -7.45 -20.25
CA GLY A 58 12.57 -8.01 -21.54
C GLY A 58 12.93 -6.99 -22.63
N GLU A 59 12.62 -5.70 -22.43
CA GLU A 59 13.04 -4.59 -23.29
C GLU A 59 13.77 -3.54 -22.45
N ASP A 60 14.84 -2.96 -23.01
CA ASP A 60 15.54 -1.84 -22.39
C ASP A 60 14.64 -0.59 -22.34
N ALA A 61 14.73 0.15 -21.23
CA ALA A 61 13.86 1.30 -21.01
C ALA A 61 14.06 2.39 -22.07
N GLN A 62 15.30 2.65 -22.49
CA GLN A 62 15.60 3.66 -23.50
C GLN A 62 15.10 3.23 -24.88
N GLN A 63 15.19 1.94 -25.20
CA GLN A 63 14.62 1.39 -26.44
C GLN A 63 13.09 1.57 -26.48
N TRP A 64 12.39 1.22 -25.39
CA TRP A 64 10.94 1.40 -25.29
C TRP A 64 10.53 2.86 -25.48
N VAL A 65 11.17 3.80 -24.76
CA VAL A 65 10.89 5.25 -24.87
C VAL A 65 11.12 5.74 -26.29
N SER A 66 12.21 5.31 -26.93
CA SER A 66 12.56 5.73 -28.29
C SER A 66 11.54 5.23 -29.32
N ARG A 67 11.07 3.99 -29.18
CA ARG A 67 10.01 3.44 -30.03
C ARG A 67 8.71 4.22 -29.85
N SER A 68 8.23 4.36 -28.61
CA SER A 68 6.94 5.01 -28.34
C SER A 68 6.90 6.47 -28.79
N ARG A 69 8.00 7.22 -28.64
CA ARG A 69 8.07 8.61 -29.15
C ARG A 69 7.99 8.66 -30.67
N ARG A 70 8.68 7.76 -31.36
CA ARG A 70 8.67 7.70 -32.83
C ARG A 70 7.27 7.38 -33.35
N GLU A 71 6.63 6.36 -32.77
CA GLU A 71 5.25 5.98 -33.10
C GLU A 71 4.28 7.16 -32.89
N ASP A 72 4.41 7.89 -31.78
CA ASP A 72 3.59 9.07 -31.51
C ASP A 72 3.80 10.21 -32.53
N ASP A 73 5.06 10.46 -32.91
CA ASP A 73 5.39 11.46 -33.91
C ASP A 73 4.86 11.08 -35.30
N GLU A 74 4.97 9.81 -35.70
CA GLU A 74 4.39 9.27 -36.94
C GLU A 74 2.87 9.41 -36.95
N LEU A 75 2.19 9.07 -35.85
CA LEU A 75 0.75 9.25 -35.69
C LEU A 75 0.35 10.72 -35.80
N ARG A 76 1.12 11.63 -35.20
CA ARG A 76 0.87 13.08 -35.29
C ARG A 76 0.99 13.57 -36.72
N GLN A 77 2.05 13.17 -37.43
CA GLN A 77 2.27 13.54 -38.83
C GLN A 77 1.18 12.98 -39.75
N ALA A 78 0.77 11.72 -39.56
CA ALA A 78 -0.29 11.10 -40.34
C ALA A 78 -1.65 11.78 -40.15
N ARG A 79 -1.94 12.34 -38.97
CA ARG A 79 -3.15 13.13 -38.71
C ARG A 79 -3.09 14.50 -39.37
N LEU A 80 -1.93 15.17 -39.31
CA LEU A 80 -1.71 16.47 -39.94
C LEU A 80 -1.79 16.37 -41.47
N GLY A 81 -1.21 15.32 -42.08
CA GLY A 81 -1.26 15.09 -43.52
C GLY A 81 -2.63 14.65 -44.06
N ARG A 82 -3.57 14.24 -43.20
CA ARG A 82 -4.97 13.94 -43.59
C ARG A 82 -5.90 15.14 -43.46
N SER A 83 -5.44 16.22 -42.82
CA SER A 83 -6.21 17.44 -42.58
C SER A 83 -5.89 18.58 -43.58
N ALA A 84 -5.01 18.30 -44.54
CA ALA A 84 -4.65 19.18 -45.66
C ALA A 84 -5.20 18.58 -46.97
#